data_AF-A0AAD0SI86-F1
#
_entry.id   AF-A0AAD0SI86-F1
#
_cell.length_a   1.000
_cell.length_b   1.000
_cell.length_c   1.000
_cell.angle_alpha   90.00
_cell.angle_beta   90.00
_cell.angle_gamma   90.00
#
_symmetry.space_group_name_H-M   'P 1'
#
loop_
_entity.id
_entity.type
_entity.pdbx_description
1 polymer ?
#
loop_
_entity_poly.entity_id
_entity_poly.type
_entity_poly.pdbx_seq_one_letter_code
_entity_poly.pdbx_strand_id
1 'polypeptide(L)'
;MDFNGGESIHSNSEIMVTSEIMARYKISRSTLYFWSTPARMPACFSRPFPKPAIGGSPKRWRKADVLKWEDEVNATPTDDQSPSQGAGPKP
;
A
#
# COMPACT_ATOMS: atom_id res chain seq x y z
N MET A 1 -14.56 9.17 35.30
CA MET A 1 -15.21 8.69 34.06
C MET A 1 -14.87 9.75 33.05
N ASP A 2 -13.73 9.57 32.40
CA ASP A 2 -13.14 10.63 31.58
C ASP A 2 -13.27 10.14 30.15
N PHE A 3 -14.27 10.69 29.47
CA PHE A 3 -14.51 10.46 28.06
C PHE A 3 -13.36 11.09 27.28
N ASN A 4 -12.30 10.32 26.99
CA ASN A 4 -11.31 10.68 25.98
C ASN A 4 -11.55 9.86 24.70
N GLY A 5 -12.81 9.85 24.26
CA GLY A 5 -13.23 9.33 22.95
C GLY A 5 -13.00 10.39 21.86
N GLY A 6 -11.74 10.74 21.65
CA GLY A 6 -11.30 11.78 20.71
C GLY A 6 -10.22 11.29 19.73
N GLU A 7 -10.08 9.98 19.50
CA GLU A 7 -9.24 9.43 18.44
C GLU A 7 -9.89 9.67 17.06
N SER A 8 -9.94 10.96 16.74
CA SER A 8 -9.86 11.58 15.42
C SER A 8 -10.16 10.68 14.22
N ILE A 9 -11.37 10.89 13.70
CA ILE A 9 -11.78 10.77 12.30
C ILE A 9 -10.80 11.48 11.30
N HIS A 10 -9.79 12.20 11.82
CA HIS A 10 -8.77 12.94 11.09
C HIS A 10 -7.60 12.08 10.58
N SER A 11 -7.42 10.84 11.03
CA SER A 11 -6.28 9.99 10.67
C SER A 11 -6.15 9.70 9.17
N ASN A 12 -7.26 9.74 8.42
CA ASN A 12 -7.27 9.51 6.97
C ASN A 12 -6.92 10.76 6.15
N SER A 13 -7.14 11.96 6.69
CA SER A 13 -6.81 13.24 6.02
C SER A 13 -5.37 13.69 6.28
N GLU A 14 -4.63 12.94 7.08
CA GLU A 14 -3.25 13.22 7.40
C GLU A 14 -2.36 13.19 6.14
N ILE A 15 -1.53 14.22 5.98
CA ILE A 15 -0.62 14.33 4.84
C ILE A 15 0.75 13.81 5.25
N MET A 16 1.17 12.71 4.63
CA MET A 16 2.51 12.17 4.78
C MET A 16 3.46 12.82 3.79
N VAL A 17 4.64 13.19 4.26
CA VAL A 17 5.73 13.71 3.44
C VAL A 17 6.75 12.61 3.11
N THR A 18 7.62 12.85 2.12
CA THR A 18 8.62 11.85 1.71
C THR A 18 9.46 11.30 2.87
N SER A 19 9.84 12.11 3.85
CA SER A 19 10.62 11.65 5.01
C SER A 19 9.85 10.63 5.85
N GLU A 20 8.57 10.86 6.10
CA GLU A 20 7.70 9.95 6.84
C GLU A 20 7.57 8.61 6.12
N ILE A 21 7.35 8.65 4.81
CA ILE A 21 7.26 7.44 3.97
C ILE A 21 8.57 6.65 4.03
N MET A 22 9.70 7.35 3.87
CA MET A 22 11.02 6.72 3.95
C MET A 22 11.27 6.08 5.34
N ALA A 23 10.90 6.77 6.42
CA ALA A 23 11.05 6.27 7.79
C ALA A 23 10.15 5.05 8.06
N ARG A 24 8.89 5.10 7.61
CA ARG A 24 7.89 4.05 7.81
C ARG A 24 8.30 2.73 7.16
N TYR A 25 8.70 2.77 5.89
CA TYR A 25 9.12 1.57 5.16
C TYR A 25 10.61 1.25 5.30
N LYS A 26 11.37 2.11 5.99
CA LYS A 26 12.84 2.02 6.11
C LYS A 26 13.52 1.94 4.73
N ILE A 27 13.04 2.75 3.79
CA ILE A 27 13.52 2.76 2.41
C ILE A 27 14.22 4.07 2.06
N SER A 28 15.04 4.02 1.01
CA SER A 28 15.65 5.20 0.42
C SER A 28 14.69 5.94 -0.52
N ARG A 29 15.00 7.21 -0.83
CA ARG A 29 14.25 7.99 -1.84
C ARG A 29 14.30 7.34 -3.22
N SER A 30 15.43 6.72 -3.56
CA SER A 30 15.57 5.97 -4.81
C SER A 30 14.58 4.81 -4.85
N THR A 31 14.50 4.01 -3.78
CA THR A 31 13.54 2.90 -3.64
C THR A 31 12.10 3.36 -3.82
N LEU A 32 11.72 4.50 -3.22
CA LEU A 32 10.38 5.08 -3.40
C LEU A 32 10.11 5.47 -4.87
N TYR A 33 11.12 5.98 -5.58
CA TYR A 33 11.03 6.27 -7.02
C TYR A 33 10.86 4.98 -7.84
N PHE A 34 11.57 3.91 -7.49
CA PHE A 34 11.38 2.59 -8.11
C PHE A 34 9.96 2.07 -7.91
N TRP A 35 9.43 2.14 -6.69
CA TRP A 35 8.07 1.66 -6.36
C TRP A 35 6.98 2.44 -7.09
N SER A 36 7.18 3.74 -7.33
CA SER A 36 6.24 4.57 -8.10
C SER A 36 6.39 4.42 -9.62
N THR A 37 7.40 3.69 -10.10
CA THR A 37 7.64 3.44 -11.52
C THR A 37 7.14 2.04 -11.91
N PRO A 38 6.05 1.91 -12.69
CA PRO A 38 5.49 0.59 -13.04
C PRO A 38 6.51 -0.39 -13.64
N ALA A 39 7.41 0.10 -14.49
CA ALA A 39 8.43 -0.72 -15.15
C ALA A 39 9.58 -1.19 -14.24
N ARG A 40 9.73 -0.60 -13.04
CA ARG A 40 10.83 -0.92 -12.11
C ARG A 40 10.32 -1.33 -10.73
N MET A 41 9.01 -1.39 -10.55
CA MET A 41 8.39 -1.82 -9.33
C MET A 41 8.66 -3.32 -9.13
N PRO A 42 8.95 -3.77 -7.89
CA PRO A 42 9.03 -5.20 -7.59
C PRO A 42 7.77 -5.95 -8.03
N ALA A 43 7.93 -7.14 -8.61
CA ALA A 43 6.82 -8.00 -9.03
C ALA A 43 5.93 -8.46 -7.86
N CYS A 44 6.41 -8.32 -6.62
CA CYS A 44 5.65 -8.61 -5.40
C CYS A 44 4.52 -7.60 -5.15
N PHE A 45 4.50 -6.46 -5.82
CA PHE A 45 3.44 -5.48 -5.68
C PHE A 45 2.44 -5.59 -6.84
N SER A 46 1.15 -5.58 -6.51
CA SER A 46 0.08 -5.58 -7.51
C SER A 46 -0.02 -4.28 -8.30
N ARG A 47 0.47 -3.16 -7.73
CA ARG A 47 0.36 -1.83 -8.33
C ARG A 47 1.44 -0.86 -7.84
N PRO A 48 1.84 0.13 -8.67
CA PRO A 48 2.83 1.14 -8.31
C PRO A 48 2.41 1.97 -7.10
N PHE A 49 3.40 2.42 -6.34
CA PHE A 49 3.20 3.34 -5.23
C PHE A 49 2.48 4.61 -5.72
N PRO A 50 1.46 5.10 -4.99
CA PRO A 50 0.64 6.21 -5.44
C PRO A 50 1.50 7.45 -5.72
N LYS A 51 1.12 8.23 -6.74
CA LYS A 51 1.75 9.53 -7.01
C LYS A 51 1.32 10.54 -5.94
N PRO A 52 2.17 11.52 -5.61
CA PRO A 52 1.81 12.57 -4.66
C PRO A 52 0.55 13.31 -5.17
N ALA A 53 -0.51 13.29 -4.36
CA ALA A 53 -1.86 13.70 -4.76
C ALA A 53 -2.12 15.21 -4.62
N ILE A 54 -1.14 16.00 -4.17
CA ILE A 54 -1.29 17.45 -3.95
C ILE A 54 -0.55 18.21 -5.04
N GLY A 55 -1.32 18.74 -6.01
CA GLY A 55 -0.82 19.58 -7.09
C GLY A 55 -0.03 20.76 -6.54
N GLY A 56 1.27 20.80 -6.86
CA GLY A 56 2.21 21.83 -6.39
C GLY A 56 3.22 21.37 -5.33
N SER A 57 3.09 20.17 -4.77
CA SER A 57 4.07 19.62 -3.81
C SER A 57 4.47 18.18 -4.16
N PRO A 58 5.63 17.96 -4.81
CA PRO A 58 6.06 16.65 -5.33
C PRO A 58 6.43 15.61 -4.25
N LYS A 59 5.99 15.80 -3.00
CA LYS A 59 6.44 15.06 -1.82
C LYS A 59 5.33 14.88 -0.79
N ARG A 60 4.06 15.02 -1.17
CA ARG A 60 2.92 14.93 -0.24
C ARG A 60 1.92 13.87 -0.70
N TRP A 61 1.63 12.92 0.18
CA TRP A 61 0.66 11.85 -0.01
C TRP A 61 -0.42 11.96 1.06
N ARG A 62 -1.67 11.63 0.72
CA ARG A 62 -2.66 11.41 1.76
C ARG A 62 -2.39 10.05 2.39
N LYS A 63 -2.43 9.99 3.72
CA LYS A 63 -2.27 8.75 4.47
C LYS A 63 -3.31 7.70 4.04
N ALA A 64 -4.53 8.13 3.73
CA ALA A 64 -5.57 7.28 3.15
C ALA A 64 -5.14 6.60 1.83
N ASP A 65 -4.52 7.33 0.91
CA ASP A 65 -4.08 6.78 -0.37
C ASP A 65 -2.97 5.74 -0.19
N VAL A 66 -2.07 5.99 0.76
CA VAL A 66 -0.98 5.06 1.08
C VAL A 66 -1.51 3.81 1.78
N LEU A 67 -2.41 3.95 2.77
CA LEU A 67 -3.05 2.79 3.42
C LEU A 67 -3.84 1.95 2.43
N LYS A 68 -4.59 2.60 1.52
CA LYS A 68 -5.31 1.89 0.47
C LYS A 68 -4.36 1.12 -0.45
N TRP A 69 -3.23 1.71 -0.82
CA TRP A 69 -2.20 1.02 -1.59
C TRP A 69 -1.60 -0.16 -0.81
N GLU A 70 -1.31 0.00 0.48
CA GLU A 70 -0.84 -1.07 1.35
C GLU A 70 -1.84 -2.23 1.42
N ASP A 71 -3.13 -1.93 1.56
CA ASP A 71 -4.20 -2.93 1.54
C ASP A 71 -4.21 -3.67 0.21
N GLU A 72 -4.16 -2.95 -0.92
CA GLU A 72 -4.24 -3.55 -2.26
C GLU A 72 -2.98 -4.35 -2.67
N VAL A 73 -1.78 -3.97 -2.20
CA VAL A 73 -0.55 -4.74 -2.45
C VAL A 73 -0.40 -5.92 -1.51
N ASN A 74 -0.92 -5.84 -0.28
CA ASN A 74 -1.01 -6.97 0.63
C ASN A 74 -2.18 -7.90 0.29
N ALA A 75 -3.23 -7.41 -0.39
CA ALA A 75 -4.43 -8.16 -0.72
C ALA A 75 -4.28 -9.10 -1.92
N THR A 76 -3.15 -9.12 -2.63
CA THR A 76 -2.93 -10.02 -3.77
C THR A 76 -1.89 -11.10 -3.51
N PRO A 77 -2.17 -12.34 -3.93
CA PRO A 77 -3.39 -13.08 -3.68
C PRO A 77 -3.09 -14.20 -2.68
N THR A 78 -4.12 -14.55 -1.90
CA THR A 78 -4.36 -15.94 -1.53
C THR A 78 -3.83 -16.85 -2.62
N ASP A 79 -2.97 -17.78 -2.23
CA ASP A 79 -2.76 -19.05 -2.89
C ASP A 79 -3.99 -19.40 -3.76
N ASP A 80 -3.91 -19.20 -5.08
CA ASP A 80 -4.78 -19.90 -6.02
C ASP A 80 -4.25 -21.34 -6.11
N GLN A 81 -4.13 -22.00 -4.94
CA GLN A 81 -4.35 -23.43 -4.86
C GLN A 81 -5.85 -23.57 -5.02
N SER A 82 -6.31 -23.60 -6.26
CA SER A 82 -7.46 -24.44 -6.57
C SER A 82 -7.02 -25.88 -6.25
N PRO A 83 -7.47 -26.53 -5.15
CA PRO A 83 -7.35 -27.96 -5.08
C PRO A 83 -8.48 -28.47 -5.96
N SER A 84 -8.26 -28.49 -7.27
CA SER A 84 -9.00 -29.40 -8.14
C SER A 84 -8.55 -30.82 -7.78
N GLN A 85 -9.02 -31.29 -6.63
CA GLN A 85 -9.07 -32.69 -6.27
C GLN A 85 -10.06 -33.37 -7.22
N GLY A 86 -9.62 -33.60 -8.44
CA GLY A 86 -10.17 -34.62 -9.31
C GLY A 86 -9.42 -35.92 -9.05
N ALA A 87 -9.57 -36.47 -7.84
CA ALA A 87 -9.26 -37.88 -7.63
C ALA A 87 -10.19 -38.69 -8.55
N GLY A 88 -9.63 -39.58 -9.37
CA GLY A 88 -10.42 -40.60 -10.07
C GLY A 88 -11.20 -41.49 -9.07
N PRO A 89 -12.15 -42.32 -9.54
CA PRO A 89 -11.76 -43.46 -10.36
C PRO A 89 -12.74 -43.85 -11.49
N LYS A 90 -12.22 -44.80 -12.29
CA LYS A 90 -12.78 -45.59 -13.41
C LYS A 90 -14.22 -46.12 -13.17
N PRO A 91 -14.97 -46.44 -14.25
CA PRO A 91 -14.97 -47.83 -14.77
C PRO A 91 -14.52 -47.99 -16.23
#